data_AF-A0A927P841-F1
#
_entry.id   AF-A0A927P841-F1
#
_cell.length_a   1.000
_cell.length_b   1.000
_cell.length_c   1.000
_cell.angle_alpha   90.00
_cell.angle_beta   90.00
_cell.angle_gamma   90.00
#
_symmetry.space_group_name_H-M   'P 1'
#
loop_
_entity.id
_entity.type
_entity.pdbx_description
1 polymer ?
#
loop_
_entity_poly.entity_id
_entity_poly.type
_entity_poly.pdbx_seq_one_letter_code
_entity_poly.pdbx_strand_id
1 'polypeptide(L)'
;MPKHKIASRALLKRQGNFWQEGMPLTEQDELLLKPLKNRAVELGYTPLVSDVPDTGKIKGRFRCWKDAIKAAGLPSERDPAQVAKRMAAREKRLTEE
;
A
#
# COMPACT_ATOMS: atom_id res chain seq x y z
N MET A 1 23.85 18.61 -9.54
CA MET A 1 23.55 18.47 -8.09
C MET A 1 22.89 17.12 -7.82
N PRO A 2 23.61 16.11 -7.34
CA PRO A 2 23.03 14.82 -7.01
C PRO A 2 22.33 14.89 -5.64
N LYS A 3 20.99 14.85 -5.61
CA LYS A 3 20.21 14.79 -4.36
C LYS A 3 20.13 13.33 -3.87
N HIS A 4 21.27 12.76 -3.47
CA HIS A 4 21.26 11.61 -2.58
C HIS A 4 21.30 12.15 -1.15
N LYS A 5 20.13 12.24 -0.50
CA LYS A 5 20.10 12.46 0.95
C LYS A 5 20.55 11.18 1.63
N ILE A 6 21.85 11.07 1.91
CA ILE A 6 22.37 10.23 2.98
C ILE A 6 21.94 10.92 4.27
N ALA A 7 20.86 10.43 4.89
CA ALA A 7 20.45 10.94 6.20
C ALA A 7 21.25 10.22 7.29
N SER A 8 22.20 10.97 7.82
CA SER A 8 22.97 10.84 9.06
C SER A 8 22.49 9.88 10.16
N ARG A 9 23.47 9.11 10.63
CA ARG A 9 23.62 8.41 11.92
C ARG A 9 23.35 9.33 13.14
N ALA A 10 22.09 9.65 13.46
CA ALA A 10 21.68 10.31 14.73
C ALA A 10 20.15 10.37 14.98
N LEU A 11 19.40 9.28 14.77
CA LEU A 11 17.98 9.16 15.18
C LEU A 11 17.66 7.74 15.69
N LEU A 12 18.43 7.26 16.67
CA LEU A 12 18.13 6.02 17.37
C LEU A 12 17.26 6.33 18.60
N LYS A 13 15.93 6.20 18.48
CA LYS A 13 14.98 5.75 19.53
C LYS A 13 13.52 5.75 19.02
N ARG A 14 13.22 4.76 18.18
CA ARG A 14 11.91 4.09 17.99
C ARG A 14 12.10 3.10 16.84
N GLN A 15 12.91 2.06 17.05
CA GLN A 15 12.95 0.95 16.10
C GLN A 15 11.68 0.13 16.33
N GLY A 16 10.55 0.61 15.80
CA GLY A 16 9.49 -0.30 15.42
C GLY A 16 10.05 -1.14 14.29
N ASN A 17 9.99 -2.46 14.40
CA ASN A 17 10.44 -3.38 13.35
C ASN A 17 9.50 -3.25 12.14
N PHE A 18 9.54 -2.13 11.42
CA PHE A 18 8.75 -1.95 10.20
C PHE A 18 9.20 -2.95 9.16
N TRP A 19 8.24 -3.46 8.38
CA TRP A 19 8.53 -4.37 7.29
C TRP A 19 9.41 -3.65 6.25
N GLN A 20 10.36 -4.36 5.68
CA GLN A 20 11.25 -3.87 4.62
C GLN A 20 11.16 -4.84 3.45
N GLU A 21 11.36 -4.31 2.25
CA GLU A 21 11.35 -5.08 1.01
C GLU A 21 12.33 -6.26 1.10
N GLY A 22 11.81 -7.47 0.88
CA GLY A 22 12.57 -8.73 1.02
C GLY A 22 12.45 -9.42 2.38
N MET A 23 11.82 -8.81 3.39
CA MET A 23 11.48 -9.53 4.63
C MET A 23 10.28 -10.45 4.41
N PRO A 24 10.26 -11.65 5.03
CA PRO A 24 9.07 -12.48 5.05
C PRO A 24 7.94 -11.76 5.81
N LEU A 25 6.71 -12.00 5.38
CA LEU A 25 5.53 -11.55 6.11
C LEU A 25 5.27 -12.52 7.25
N THR A 26 4.94 -11.98 8.42
CA THR A 26 4.42 -12.78 9.53
C THR A 26 2.92 -13.04 9.33
N GLU A 27 2.36 -14.01 10.04
CA GLU A 27 0.90 -14.26 10.02
C GLU A 27 0.09 -13.00 10.38
N GLN A 28 0.60 -12.19 11.32
CA GLN A 28 -0.04 -10.92 11.70
C GLN A 28 0.00 -9.91 10.54
N ASP A 29 1.07 -9.88 9.76
CA ASP A 29 1.19 -9.03 8.58
C ASP A 29 0.18 -9.41 7.51
N GLU A 30 0.00 -10.72 7.29
CA GLU A 30 -0.99 -11.21 6.35
C GLU A 30 -2.42 -10.85 6.78
N LEU A 31 -2.73 -10.97 8.08
CA LEU A 31 -4.03 -10.55 8.62
C LEU A 31 -4.27 -9.06 8.45
N LEU A 32 -3.24 -8.23 8.63
CA LEU A 32 -3.32 -6.78 8.41
C LEU A 32 -3.52 -6.42 6.94
N LEU A 33 -2.91 -7.19 6.02
CA LEU A 33 -3.03 -6.97 4.59
C LEU A 33 -4.30 -7.60 3.98
N LYS A 34 -5.00 -8.47 4.70
CA LYS A 34 -6.21 -9.16 4.21
C LYS A 34 -7.30 -8.20 3.72
N PRO A 35 -7.68 -7.12 4.45
CA PRO A 35 -8.67 -6.16 3.95
C PRO A 35 -8.21 -5.45 2.67
N LEU A 36 -6.91 -5.12 2.57
CA LEU A 36 -6.32 -4.51 1.38
C LEU A 36 -6.39 -5.46 0.18
N LYS A 37 -6.00 -6.73 0.36
CA LYS A 37 -6.05 -7.76 -0.70
C LYS A 37 -7.48 -8.02 -1.16
N ASN A 38 -8.42 -8.18 -0.21
CA ASN A 38 -9.83 -8.36 -0.52
C ASN A 38 -10.38 -7.19 -1.33
N ARG A 39 -10.06 -5.95 -0.91
CA ARG A 39 -10.51 -4.77 -1.63
C ARG A 39 -9.93 -4.67 -3.04
N ALA A 40 -8.68 -5.12 -3.23
CA ALA A 40 -8.07 -5.18 -4.55
C ALA A 40 -8.80 -6.15 -5.49
N VAL A 41 -9.25 -7.30 -4.95
CA VAL A 41 -10.04 -8.28 -5.70
C VAL A 41 -11.41 -7.71 -6.05
N GLU A 42 -12.11 -7.08 -5.10
CA GLU A 42 -13.43 -6.48 -5.32
C GLU A 42 -13.41 -5.36 -6.36
N LEU A 43 -12.37 -4.51 -6.34
CA LEU A 43 -12.25 -3.37 -7.24
C LEU A 43 -11.63 -3.74 -8.60
N GLY A 44 -10.89 -4.84 -8.66
CA GLY A 44 -10.13 -5.25 -9.85
C GLY A 44 -8.88 -4.41 -10.13
N TYR A 45 -8.52 -3.50 -9.22
CA TYR A 45 -7.31 -2.67 -9.28
C TYR A 45 -6.69 -2.46 -7.89
N THR A 46 -5.42 -2.03 -7.82
CA THR A 46 -4.73 -1.72 -6.57
C THR A 46 -5.43 -0.59 -5.81
N PRO A 47 -6.01 -0.86 -4.62
CA PRO A 47 -6.77 0.11 -3.86
C PRO A 47 -5.91 1.28 -3.38
N LEU A 48 -6.51 2.46 -3.35
CA LEU A 48 -5.95 3.62 -2.67
C LEU A 48 -6.20 3.53 -1.16
N VAL A 49 -5.47 4.36 -0.41
CA VAL A 49 -5.68 4.52 1.04
C VAL A 49 -7.14 4.88 1.37
N SER A 50 -7.81 5.63 0.49
CA SER A 50 -9.21 6.03 0.64
C SER A 50 -10.21 4.90 0.38
N ASP A 51 -9.81 3.85 -0.33
CA ASP A 51 -10.70 2.76 -0.73
C ASP A 51 -10.82 1.67 0.33
N VAL A 52 -9.87 1.65 1.28
CA VAL A 52 -9.76 0.64 2.34
C VAL A 52 -10.06 1.31 3.69
N PRO A 53 -11.03 0.80 4.48
CA PRO A 53 -11.26 1.31 5.82
C PRO A 53 -10.12 0.91 6.78
N ASP A 54 -9.98 1.65 7.88
CA ASP A 54 -9.08 1.31 9.00
C ASP A 54 -7.59 1.12 8.65
N THR A 55 -7.06 1.90 7.68
CA THR A 55 -5.65 1.84 7.24
C THR A 55 -4.61 2.18 8.31
N GLY A 56 -5.03 2.65 9.50
CA GLY A 56 -4.13 3.04 10.59
C GLY A 56 -3.20 1.91 11.03
N LYS A 57 -3.73 0.68 11.17
CA LYS A 57 -2.93 -0.50 11.56
C LYS A 57 -1.91 -0.87 10.49
N ILE A 58 -2.32 -0.81 9.22
CA ILE A 58 -1.45 -1.08 8.07
C ILE A 58 -0.31 -0.06 8.02
N LYS A 59 -0.62 1.24 8.14
CA LYS A 59 0.41 2.30 8.15
C LYS A 59 1.35 2.19 9.35
N GLY A 60 0.84 1.77 10.51
CA GLY A 60 1.65 1.52 11.70
C GLY A 60 2.67 0.39 11.50
N ARG A 61 2.32 -0.66 10.75
CA ARG A 61 3.19 -1.83 10.52
C ARG A 61 4.15 -1.66 9.34
N PHE A 62 3.66 -1.15 8.22
CA PHE A 62 4.38 -1.04 6.96
C PHE A 62 4.96 0.34 6.70
N ARG A 63 4.78 1.30 7.63
CA ARG A 63 5.25 2.69 7.59
C ARG A 63 4.63 3.55 6.48
N CYS A 64 4.52 3.06 5.25
CA CYS A 64 3.83 3.74 4.17
C CYS A 64 2.95 2.80 3.34
N TRP A 65 1.99 3.38 2.62
CA TRP A 65 1.05 2.61 1.81
C TRP A 65 1.72 1.85 0.67
N LYS A 66 2.78 2.43 0.09
CA LYS A 66 3.55 1.78 -0.98
C LYS A 66 4.19 0.48 -0.51
N ASP A 67 4.73 0.46 0.70
CA ASP A 67 5.33 -0.73 1.29
C ASP A 67 4.25 -1.78 1.61
N ALA A 68 3.06 -1.36 2.06
CA ALA A 68 1.92 -2.26 2.25
C ALA A 68 1.44 -2.88 0.92
N ILE A 69 1.37 -2.10 -0.16
CA ILE A 69 1.03 -2.60 -1.52
C ILE A 69 2.07 -3.63 -1.98
N LYS A 70 3.36 -3.32 -1.84
CA LYS A 70 4.45 -4.24 -2.18
C LYS A 70 4.39 -5.52 -1.36
N ALA A 71 4.22 -5.40 -0.05
CA ALA A 71 4.04 -6.52 0.86
C ALA A 71 2.80 -7.36 0.50
N ALA A 72 1.71 -6.73 0.05
CA ALA A 72 0.53 -7.45 -0.43
C ALA A 72 0.74 -8.18 -1.77
N GLY A 73 1.89 -8.00 -2.43
CA GLY A 73 2.16 -8.55 -3.76
C GLY A 73 1.35 -7.86 -4.87
N LEU A 74 0.87 -6.64 -4.62
CA LEU A 74 0.08 -5.88 -5.56
C LEU A 74 0.97 -4.98 -6.43
N PRO A 75 0.59 -4.72 -7.68
CA PRO A 75 1.27 -3.72 -8.51
C PRO A 75 1.08 -2.32 -7.92
N SER A 76 1.97 -1.40 -8.27
CA SER A 76 1.93 -0.04 -7.74
C SER A 76 0.60 0.65 -8.06
N GLU A 77 0.04 1.41 -7.11
CA GLU A 77 -1.16 2.23 -7.33
C GLU A 77 -1.02 3.28 -8.45
N ARG A 78 0.24 3.57 -8.83
CA ARG A 78 0.63 4.54 -9.87
C ARG A 78 1.02 3.87 -11.19
N ASP A 79 0.98 2.55 -11.26
CA ASP A 79 1.14 1.82 -12.51
C ASP A 79 0.06 2.29 -13.49
N PRO A 80 0.41 2.76 -14.71
CA PRO A 80 -0.56 3.17 -15.71
C PRO A 80 -1.70 2.17 -15.92
N ALA A 81 -1.42 0.87 -15.86
CA ALA A 81 -2.44 -0.17 -15.99
C ALA A 81 -3.47 -0.14 -14.84
N GLN A 82 -3.01 0.08 -13.60
CA GLN A 82 -3.88 0.20 -12.43
C GLN A 82 -4.65 1.51 -12.43
N VAL A 83 -4.02 2.60 -12.87
CA VAL A 83 -4.67 3.90 -13.02
C VAL A 83 -5.80 3.82 -14.04
N ALA A 84 -5.57 3.21 -15.20
CA ALA A 84 -6.59 3.03 -16.23
C ALA A 84 -7.80 2.24 -15.71
N LYS A 85 -7.57 1.12 -15.01
CA LYS A 85 -8.64 0.31 -14.39
C LYS A 85 -9.45 1.12 -13.37
N ARG A 86 -8.79 1.91 -12.54
CA ARG A 86 -9.46 2.77 -11.55
C ARG A 86 -10.31 3.86 -12.22
N MET A 87 -9.80 4.48 -13.28
CA MET A 87 -10.55 5.49 -14.05
C MET A 87 -11.78 4.88 -14.72
N ALA A 88 -11.63 3.71 -15.35
CA ALA A 88 -12.75 2.97 -15.95
C ALA A 88 -13.80 2.57 -14.90
N ALA A 89 -13.37 2.12 -13.72
CA ALA A 89 -14.28 1.79 -12.62
C ALA A 89 -15.03 3.03 -12.09
N ARG A 90 -14.39 4.20 -12.07
CA ARG A 90 -15.02 5.46 -11.67
C ARG A 90 -16.03 5.94 -12.71
N GLU A 91 -15.67 5.85 -13.99
CA GLU A 91 -16.55 6.19 -15.12
C GLU A 91 -17.81 5.32 -15.10
N LYS A 92 -17.65 4.00 -14.92
CA LYS A 92 -18.78 3.07 -14.82
C LYS A 92 -19.76 3.45 -13.71
N ARG A 93 -19.26 3.84 -12.53
CA ARG A 93 -20.14 4.31 -11.43
C ARG A 93 -20.93 5.56 -11.79
N LEU A 94 -20.32 6.47 -12.55
CA LEU A 94 -20.96 7.72 -12.97
C LEU A 94 -22.04 7.49 -14.04
N THR A 95 -21.93 6.40 -14.80
CA THR A 95 -22.90 6.03 -15.83
C THR A 95 -24.05 5.15 -15.32
N GLU A 96 -23.91 4.56 -14.12
CA GLU A 96 -24.90 3.69 -13.48
C GLU A 96 -25.75 4.42 -12.42
N GLU A 97 -25.54 5.73 -12.25
CA GLU A 97 -26.24 6.63 -11.31
C GLU A 97 -27.14 7.61 -12.08
#